data_AF-A0A9W5YRJ6-F1
#
_entry.id   AF-A0A9W5YRJ6-F1
#
_cell.length_a   1.000
_cell.length_b   1.000
_cell.length_c   1.000
_cell.angle_alpha   90.00
_cell.angle_beta   90.00
_cell.angle_gamma   90.00
#
_symmetry.space_group_name_H-M   'P 1'
#
loop_
_entity.id
_entity.type
_entity.pdbx_description
1 polymer ?
#
loop_
_entity_poly.entity_id
_entity_poly.type
_entity_poly.pdbx_seq_one_letter_code
_entity_poly.pdbx_strand_id
1 'polypeptide(L)'
;MSDANDQSWTETFFSEWPLPDWINAGHENKQDLRTFNPQKKWMLGGSADTGRPSRVDRIQVFWLDVRHGGVFYRQYVAKVYPAYTEHDAKMQLRRLPPRVPKTVKEVRDELDPFANELRVFQRIDASCTSSQRIYFPEFHGVITEIDKWLCSYYINHRAIALECIRPKLSSRRILAACPENNHGDEFKNKLGGLGTLSDFEVDYYNSLFTDRIRRLLTLHGLGITHGDIKDEHFRLPIDFFDTVLYDFSHSYTFSPVTPYLPSFRQPRPLKNISKREQAMVELQVFERAKNLDLRDHLVNATGATQPVIKDAL
;
A
#
# COMPACT_ATOMS: atom_id res chain seq x y z
N MET A 1 -28.36 -6.45 34.00
CA MET A 1 -27.56 -7.22 33.02
C MET A 1 -28.36 -7.18 31.73
N SER A 2 -27.97 -6.35 30.77
CA SER A 2 -28.72 -6.13 29.52
C SER A 2 -27.78 -6.40 28.35
N ASP A 3 -28.09 -7.47 27.63
CA ASP A 3 -27.85 -7.72 26.20
C ASP A 3 -26.58 -7.14 25.59
N ALA A 4 -25.49 -7.90 25.70
CA ALA A 4 -24.36 -7.74 24.78
C ALA A 4 -24.81 -8.34 23.43
N ASN A 5 -25.23 -7.46 22.53
CA ASN A 5 -25.51 -7.75 21.12
C ASN A 5 -24.32 -8.51 20.53
N ASP A 6 -24.47 -9.81 20.28
CA ASP A 6 -23.42 -10.71 19.75
C ASP A 6 -23.30 -10.50 18.23
N GLN A 7 -23.06 -9.25 17.85
CA GLN A 7 -23.00 -8.83 16.46
C GLN A 7 -21.74 -9.41 15.82
N SER A 8 -21.90 -10.12 14.70
CA SER A 8 -20.77 -10.77 14.03
C SER A 8 -19.72 -9.73 13.61
N TRP A 9 -18.44 -10.13 13.58
CA TRP A 9 -17.39 -9.21 13.11
C TRP A 9 -17.63 -8.75 11.68
N THR A 10 -18.22 -9.59 10.82
CA THR A 10 -18.63 -9.22 9.46
C THR A 10 -19.60 -8.04 9.47
N GLU A 11 -20.66 -8.12 10.27
CA GLU A 11 -21.65 -7.03 10.42
C GLU A 11 -21.03 -5.77 11.02
N THR A 12 -20.13 -5.94 11.99
CA THR A 12 -19.43 -4.82 12.64
C THR A 12 -18.47 -4.13 11.67
N PHE A 13 -17.72 -4.89 10.88
CA PHE A 13 -16.71 -4.35 9.98
C PHE A 13 -17.35 -3.64 8.79
N PHE A 14 -18.38 -4.23 8.20
CA PHE A 14 -19.12 -3.64 7.08
C PHE A 14 -20.34 -2.82 7.51
N SER A 15 -20.45 -2.46 8.80
CA SER A 15 -21.54 -1.58 9.26
C SER A 15 -21.47 -0.27 8.48
N GLU A 16 -22.56 0.07 7.77
CA GLU A 16 -22.66 1.27 6.93
C GLU A 16 -21.67 1.29 5.74
N TRP A 17 -21.24 0.11 5.27
CA TRP A 17 -20.46 -0.09 4.06
C TRP A 17 -21.15 -1.14 3.17
N PRO A 18 -21.17 -0.99 1.84
CA PRO A 18 -21.74 -2.02 0.97
C PRO A 18 -20.98 -3.33 1.13
N LEU A 19 -21.70 -4.41 1.40
CA LEU A 19 -21.10 -5.73 1.56
C LEU A 19 -20.54 -6.16 0.19
N PRO A 20 -19.23 -6.44 0.07
CA PRO A 20 -18.66 -6.82 -1.22
C PRO A 20 -19.20 -8.17 -1.73
N ASP A 21 -19.44 -8.27 -3.03
CA ASP A 21 -19.99 -9.47 -3.68
C ASP A 21 -19.14 -10.73 -3.44
N TRP A 22 -17.82 -10.55 -3.30
CA TRP A 22 -16.89 -11.65 -3.08
C TRP A 22 -17.03 -12.32 -1.69
N ILE A 23 -17.70 -11.70 -0.72
CA ILE A 23 -17.91 -12.29 0.61
C ILE A 23 -18.81 -13.54 0.52
N ASN A 24 -19.81 -13.49 -0.36
CA ASN A 24 -20.76 -14.59 -0.55
C ASN A 24 -20.31 -15.56 -1.65
N ALA A 25 -19.28 -15.20 -2.42
CA ALA A 25 -18.82 -15.96 -3.58
C ALA A 25 -18.10 -17.28 -3.24
N GLY A 26 -18.11 -17.73 -1.98
CA GLY A 26 -17.58 -19.03 -1.58
C GLY A 26 -16.15 -19.25 -2.08
N HIS A 27 -15.23 -18.34 -1.76
CA HIS A 27 -13.83 -18.56 -2.10
C HIS A 27 -13.33 -19.81 -1.37
N GLU A 28 -13.18 -20.90 -2.12
CA GLU A 28 -12.35 -22.03 -1.73
C GLU A 28 -11.00 -21.47 -1.28
N ASN A 29 -10.58 -21.79 -0.06
CA ASN A 29 -9.23 -21.55 0.46
C ASN A 29 -8.21 -22.38 -0.34
N LYS A 30 -8.14 -22.24 -1.67
CA LYS A 30 -7.02 -22.74 -2.45
C LYS A 30 -5.86 -21.78 -2.23
N GLN A 31 -5.17 -22.03 -1.12
CA GLN A 31 -3.89 -21.47 -0.74
C GLN A 31 -2.76 -21.99 -1.64
N ASP A 32 -2.99 -22.10 -2.95
CA ASP A 32 -1.89 -22.36 -3.87
C ASP A 32 -1.09 -21.05 -3.96
N LEU A 33 -0.09 -20.96 -3.07
CA LEU A 33 0.86 -19.87 -3.05
C LEU A 33 1.52 -19.82 -4.43
N ARG A 34 1.13 -18.83 -5.25
CA ARG A 34 1.77 -18.57 -6.53
C ARG A 34 3.25 -18.37 -6.29
N THR A 35 4.06 -19.37 -6.64
CA THR A 35 5.51 -19.28 -6.55
C THR A 35 6.03 -18.37 -7.66
N PHE A 36 6.98 -17.51 -7.32
CA PHE A 36 7.68 -16.72 -8.31
C PHE A 36 8.57 -17.65 -9.14
N ASN A 37 8.15 -17.92 -10.37
CA ASN A 37 8.89 -18.72 -11.32
C ASN A 37 8.92 -17.99 -12.68
N PRO A 38 9.81 -17.00 -12.86
CA PRO A 38 10.01 -16.47 -14.19
C PRO A 38 10.54 -17.63 -15.05
N GLN A 39 10.02 -17.79 -16.27
CA GLN A 39 10.41 -18.88 -17.19
C GLN A 39 11.93 -18.93 -17.51
N LYS A 40 12.72 -17.99 -16.99
CA LYS A 40 14.13 -17.75 -17.26
C LYS A 40 14.92 -17.67 -15.97
N LYS A 41 16.23 -17.91 -16.06
CA LYS A 41 17.16 -17.77 -14.92
C LYS A 41 17.13 -16.33 -14.40
N TRP A 42 16.98 -16.17 -13.09
CA TRP A 42 16.97 -14.87 -12.41
C TRP A 42 18.04 -14.85 -11.31
N MET A 43 18.39 -13.65 -10.85
CA MET A 43 19.26 -13.42 -9.70
C MET A 43 18.76 -12.25 -8.86
N LEU A 44 19.02 -12.30 -7.56
CA LEU A 44 18.80 -11.16 -6.68
C LEU A 44 19.92 -10.13 -6.90
N GLY A 45 19.53 -8.92 -7.30
CA GLY A 45 20.42 -7.79 -7.49
C GLY A 45 20.66 -7.00 -6.20
N GLY A 46 21.20 -5.78 -6.35
CA GLY A 46 21.43 -4.87 -5.24
C GLY A 46 20.14 -4.31 -4.61
N SER A 47 20.29 -3.58 -3.49
CA SER A 47 19.18 -2.88 -2.84
C SER A 47 18.49 -1.92 -3.82
N ALA A 48 17.16 -1.92 -3.79
CA ALA A 48 16.30 -0.96 -4.45
C ALA A 48 15.94 0.22 -3.52
N ASP A 49 16.05 0.04 -2.21
CA ASP A 49 15.93 1.12 -1.23
C ASP A 49 17.27 1.86 -1.12
N THR A 50 17.26 3.16 -1.42
CA THR A 50 18.43 4.05 -1.34
C THR A 50 18.45 4.88 -0.05
N GLY A 51 17.38 4.86 0.75
CA GLY A 51 17.19 5.80 1.86
C GLY A 51 17.41 5.23 3.26
N ARG A 52 17.36 3.90 3.43
CA ARG A 52 17.45 3.26 4.76
C ARG A 52 18.68 2.33 4.86
N PRO A 53 19.42 2.35 5.98
CA PRO A 53 20.46 1.35 6.22
C PRO A 53 19.86 -0.05 6.21
N SER A 54 20.48 -0.98 5.49
CA SER A 54 20.08 -2.39 5.48
C SER A 54 20.25 -2.96 6.89
N ARG A 55 19.14 -3.40 7.51
CA ARG A 55 19.16 -4.11 8.79
C ARG A 55 18.38 -5.42 8.68
N VAL A 56 18.93 -6.47 9.26
CA VAL A 56 18.40 -7.84 9.21
C VAL A 56 16.98 -7.95 9.79
N ASP A 57 16.64 -7.08 10.73
CA ASP A 57 15.34 -7.00 11.41
C ASP A 57 14.30 -6.18 10.64
N ARG A 58 14.61 -5.70 9.44
CA ARG A 58 13.74 -4.84 8.65
C ARG A 58 13.39 -5.44 7.29
N ILE A 59 12.21 -5.08 6.82
CA ILE A 59 11.80 -5.33 5.43
C ILE A 59 12.76 -4.60 4.50
N GLN A 60 13.20 -5.29 3.45
CA GLN A 60 14.14 -4.75 2.47
C GLN A 60 13.62 -5.00 1.06
N VAL A 61 14.01 -4.13 0.13
CA VAL A 61 13.59 -4.22 -1.26
C VAL A 61 14.84 -4.36 -2.12
N PHE A 62 14.87 -5.37 -2.97
CA PHE A 62 15.97 -5.67 -3.88
C PHE A 62 15.49 -5.69 -5.32
N TRP A 63 16.39 -5.39 -6.26
CA TRP A 63 16.12 -5.63 -7.66
C TRP A 63 16.14 -7.14 -7.97
N LEU A 64 15.26 -7.58 -8.86
CA LEU A 64 15.31 -8.92 -9.44
C LEU A 64 15.71 -8.81 -10.91
N ASP A 65 16.86 -9.40 -11.21
CA ASP A 65 17.49 -9.39 -12.52
C ASP A 65 17.20 -10.70 -13.24
N VAL A 66 16.54 -10.63 -14.40
CA VAL A 66 16.17 -11.79 -15.21
C VAL A 66 17.02 -11.85 -16.46
N ARG A 67 17.51 -13.05 -16.80
CA ARG A 67 18.41 -13.26 -17.94
C ARG A 67 17.65 -13.36 -19.26
N HIS A 68 17.96 -12.48 -20.20
CA HIS A 68 17.48 -12.49 -21.59
C HIS A 68 18.66 -12.44 -22.55
N GLY A 69 18.81 -13.43 -23.44
CA GLY A 69 19.87 -13.42 -24.46
C GLY A 69 21.29 -13.34 -23.90
N GLY A 70 21.53 -13.88 -22.69
CA GLY A 70 22.82 -13.81 -22.02
C GLY A 70 23.00 -12.63 -21.07
N VAL A 71 22.19 -11.57 -21.20
CA VAL A 71 22.26 -10.32 -20.42
C VAL A 71 21.19 -10.32 -19.32
N PHE A 72 21.49 -9.75 -18.17
CA PHE A 72 20.55 -9.59 -17.06
C PHE A 72 19.83 -8.24 -17.12
N TYR A 73 18.51 -8.26 -16.94
CA TYR A 73 17.66 -7.07 -16.94
C TYR A 73 16.86 -6.99 -15.65
N ARG A 74 16.85 -5.82 -15.00
CA ARG A 74 15.95 -5.52 -13.88
C ARG A 74 14.51 -5.60 -14.38
N GLN A 75 13.74 -6.57 -13.89
CA GLN A 75 12.35 -6.77 -14.33
C GLN A 75 11.36 -6.75 -13.19
N TYR A 76 11.78 -7.17 -12.01
CA TYR A 76 10.93 -7.23 -10.83
C TYR A 76 11.64 -6.61 -9.63
N VAL A 77 10.91 -6.44 -8.54
CA VAL A 77 11.47 -6.14 -7.23
C VAL A 77 11.10 -7.24 -6.25
N ALA A 78 12.06 -7.65 -5.43
CA ALA A 78 11.83 -8.58 -4.32
C ALA A 78 11.73 -7.78 -3.04
N LYS A 79 10.56 -7.79 -2.41
CA LYS A 79 10.38 -7.30 -1.05
C LYS A 79 10.62 -8.45 -0.08
N VAL A 80 11.76 -8.44 0.58
CA VAL A 80 12.24 -9.47 1.51
C VAL A 80 11.83 -9.11 2.93
N TYR A 81 11.27 -10.08 3.65
CA TYR A 81 10.75 -9.86 5.00
C TYR A 81 11.55 -10.65 6.03
N PRO A 82 11.86 -10.06 7.19
CA PRO A 82 12.31 -10.83 8.34
C PRO A 82 11.22 -11.82 8.76
N ALA A 83 11.59 -12.90 9.46
CA ALA A 83 10.58 -13.76 10.08
C ALA A 83 9.91 -13.03 11.22
N TYR A 84 8.59 -13.13 11.27
CA TYR A 84 7.81 -12.76 12.43
C TYR A 84 7.74 -13.96 13.38
N THR A 85 8.49 -13.91 14.48
CA THR A 85 8.69 -15.07 15.35
C THR A 85 7.58 -15.21 16.38
N GLU A 86 7.46 -16.39 17.00
CA GLU A 86 6.59 -16.56 18.17
C GLU A 86 6.99 -15.66 19.34
N HIS A 87 8.27 -15.30 19.44
CA HIS A 87 8.74 -14.36 20.44
C HIS A 87 8.13 -12.97 20.22
N ASP A 88 8.10 -12.50 18.97
CA ASP A 88 7.48 -11.22 18.60
C ASP A 88 5.98 -11.22 18.94
N ALA A 89 5.27 -12.30 18.59
CA ALA A 89 3.86 -12.46 18.91
C ALA A 89 3.59 -12.48 20.42
N LYS A 90 4.42 -13.20 21.21
CA LYS A 90 4.35 -13.19 22.68
C LYS A 90 4.60 -11.80 23.26
N MET A 91 5.55 -11.06 22.70
CA MET A 91 5.84 -9.68 23.12
C MET A 91 4.66 -8.75 22.83
N GLN A 92 3.97 -8.91 21.70
CA GLN A 92 2.76 -8.14 21.40
C GLN A 92 1.61 -8.48 22.34
N LEU A 93 1.37 -9.77 22.63
CA LEU A 93 0.35 -10.20 23.59
C LEU A 93 0.54 -9.61 24.99
N ARG A 94 1.81 -9.49 25.44
CA ARG A 94 2.14 -8.86 26.72
C ARG A 94 1.86 -7.36 26.75
N ARG A 95 2.08 -6.68 25.62
CA ARG A 95 1.92 -5.22 25.52
C ARG A 95 0.46 -4.80 25.38
N LEU A 96 -0.34 -5.57 24.64
CA LEU A 96 -1.72 -5.22 24.32
C LEU A 96 -2.66 -6.42 24.56
N PRO A 97 -2.92 -6.80 25.83
CA PRO A 97 -3.77 -7.94 26.13
C PRO A 97 -5.12 -7.81 25.40
N PRO A 98 -5.52 -8.80 24.60
CA PRO A 98 -6.73 -8.66 23.82
C PRO A 98 -7.97 -8.78 24.69
N ARG A 99 -9.05 -8.13 24.25
CA ARG A 99 -10.39 -8.36 24.81
C ARG A 99 -10.91 -9.77 24.50
N VAL A 100 -10.39 -10.39 23.43
CA VAL A 100 -10.71 -11.76 23.00
C VAL A 100 -9.45 -12.62 23.11
N PRO A 101 -9.46 -13.72 23.87
CA PRO A 101 -8.30 -14.59 23.99
C PRO A 101 -7.81 -15.05 22.61
N LYS A 102 -6.53 -14.81 22.32
CA LYS A 102 -5.85 -15.24 21.10
C LYS A 102 -4.61 -16.04 21.46
N THR A 103 -4.36 -17.10 20.72
CA THR A 103 -3.14 -17.89 20.81
C THR A 103 -1.97 -17.13 20.20
N VAL A 104 -0.75 -17.48 20.61
CA VAL A 104 0.49 -16.94 20.02
C VAL A 104 0.52 -17.16 18.51
N LYS A 105 0.03 -18.32 18.06
CA LYS A 105 -0.04 -18.68 16.63
C LYS A 105 -0.96 -17.74 15.86
N GLU A 106 -2.17 -17.48 16.37
CA GLU A 106 -3.10 -16.55 15.72
C GLU A 106 -2.54 -15.14 15.65
N VAL A 107 -1.93 -14.64 16.73
CA VAL A 107 -1.30 -13.31 16.72
C VAL A 107 -0.15 -13.24 15.72
N ARG A 108 0.66 -14.30 15.64
CA ARG A 108 1.72 -14.40 14.64
C ARG A 108 1.14 -14.36 13.23
N ASP A 109 0.15 -15.18 12.95
CA ASP A 109 -0.45 -15.29 11.63
C ASP A 109 -1.21 -14.00 11.23
N GLU A 110 -1.68 -13.20 12.18
CA GLU A 110 -2.36 -11.91 11.94
C GLU A 110 -1.41 -10.70 11.85
N LEU A 111 -0.32 -10.67 12.61
CA LEU A 111 0.58 -9.51 12.68
C LEU A 111 1.82 -9.62 11.81
N ASP A 112 2.04 -10.78 11.19
CA ASP A 112 3.13 -11.00 10.29
C ASP A 112 3.03 -10.11 9.01
N PRO A 113 3.96 -9.17 8.80
CA PRO A 113 3.91 -8.26 7.67
C PRO A 113 3.94 -8.95 6.30
N PHE A 114 4.65 -10.08 6.20
CA PHE A 114 4.69 -10.87 4.97
C PHE A 114 3.31 -11.46 4.65
N ALA A 115 2.66 -12.06 5.66
CA ALA A 115 1.34 -12.65 5.50
C ALA A 115 0.27 -11.59 5.23
N ASN A 116 0.39 -10.40 5.81
CA ASN A 116 -0.52 -9.28 5.55
C ASN A 116 -0.44 -8.80 4.11
N GLU A 117 0.76 -8.50 3.63
CA GLU A 117 0.97 -8.03 2.27
C GLU A 117 0.59 -9.08 1.22
N LEU A 118 0.92 -10.35 1.47
CA LEU A 118 0.52 -11.46 0.61
C LEU A 118 -1.01 -11.60 0.50
N ARG A 119 -1.74 -11.50 1.62
CA ARG A 119 -3.21 -11.56 1.62
C ARG A 119 -3.83 -10.43 0.80
N VAL A 120 -3.22 -9.24 0.82
CA VAL A 120 -3.66 -8.11 0.01
C VAL A 120 -3.52 -8.41 -1.48
N PHE A 121 -2.35 -8.84 -1.93
CA PHE A 121 -2.13 -9.14 -3.34
C PHE A 121 -3.00 -10.30 -3.82
N GLN A 122 -3.19 -11.34 -3.00
CA GLN A 122 -4.12 -12.43 -3.30
C GLN A 122 -5.56 -11.92 -3.45
N ARG A 123 -6.00 -11.03 -2.57
CA ARG A 123 -7.34 -10.42 -2.64
C ARG A 123 -7.50 -9.55 -3.88
N ILE A 124 -6.48 -8.76 -4.23
CA ILE A 124 -6.48 -7.92 -5.44
C ILE A 124 -6.58 -8.82 -6.68
N ASP A 125 -5.74 -9.86 -6.79
CA ASP A 125 -5.74 -10.77 -7.95
C ASP A 125 -7.07 -11.53 -8.10
N ALA A 126 -7.69 -11.91 -6.97
CA ALA A 126 -8.93 -12.68 -6.98
C ALA A 126 -10.19 -11.83 -7.24
N SER A 127 -10.26 -10.62 -6.68
CA SER A 127 -11.53 -9.88 -6.58
C SER A 127 -11.49 -8.49 -7.22
N CYS A 128 -10.32 -7.95 -7.58
CA CYS A 128 -10.22 -6.63 -8.21
C CYS A 128 -10.38 -6.73 -9.73
N THR A 129 -11.15 -5.80 -10.32
CA THR A 129 -11.33 -5.72 -11.77
C THR A 129 -10.04 -5.26 -12.47
N SER A 130 -9.82 -5.66 -13.72
CA SER A 130 -8.60 -5.30 -14.47
C SER A 130 -8.38 -3.79 -14.56
N SER A 131 -9.44 -2.99 -14.64
CA SER A 131 -9.35 -1.52 -14.67
C SER A 131 -8.92 -0.90 -13.34
N GLN A 132 -9.21 -1.56 -12.22
CA GLN A 132 -8.84 -1.09 -10.87
C GLN A 132 -7.49 -1.63 -10.41
N ARG A 133 -7.02 -2.76 -10.95
CA ARG A 133 -5.71 -3.35 -10.61
C ARG A 133 -4.54 -2.41 -10.89
N ILE A 134 -4.68 -1.50 -11.86
CA ILE A 134 -3.65 -0.52 -12.21
C ILE A 134 -3.25 0.38 -11.03
N TYR A 135 -4.07 0.46 -9.98
CA TYR A 135 -3.80 1.25 -8.78
C TYR A 135 -2.73 0.65 -7.87
N PHE A 136 -2.37 -0.62 -8.09
CA PHE A 136 -1.48 -1.38 -7.23
C PHE A 136 -0.34 -1.99 -8.06
N PRO A 137 0.83 -2.28 -7.45
CA PRO A 137 1.88 -3.05 -8.12
C PRO A 137 1.35 -4.43 -8.54
N GLU A 138 1.77 -4.91 -9.71
CA GLU A 138 1.47 -6.29 -10.13
C GLU A 138 2.18 -7.31 -9.23
N PHE A 139 1.47 -8.36 -8.82
CA PHE A 139 2.01 -9.45 -8.04
C PHE A 139 2.51 -10.59 -8.95
N HIS A 140 3.77 -10.98 -8.79
CA HIS A 140 4.40 -12.04 -9.60
C HIS A 140 4.66 -13.33 -8.84
N GLY A 141 4.42 -13.36 -7.53
CA GLY A 141 4.52 -14.57 -6.71
C GLY A 141 5.43 -14.42 -5.50
N VAL A 142 5.53 -15.51 -4.73
CA VAL A 142 6.37 -15.63 -3.54
C VAL A 142 7.69 -16.32 -3.89
N ILE A 143 8.79 -15.80 -3.36
CA ILE A 143 10.11 -16.45 -3.39
C ILE A 143 10.33 -17.09 -2.03
N THR A 144 10.40 -18.43 -2.01
CA THR A 144 10.61 -19.23 -0.79
C THR A 144 12.06 -19.68 -0.61
N GLU A 145 12.85 -19.68 -1.69
CA GLU A 145 14.26 -20.06 -1.69
C GLU A 145 15.08 -18.90 -2.27
N ILE A 146 15.64 -18.07 -1.39
CA ILE A 146 16.68 -17.12 -1.78
C ILE A 146 18.01 -17.80 -1.50
N ASP A 147 18.87 -17.90 -2.50
CA ASP A 147 20.19 -18.55 -2.35
C ASP A 147 20.94 -17.97 -1.14
N LYS A 148 21.27 -18.87 -0.19
CA LYS A 148 21.92 -18.57 1.10
C LYS A 148 23.19 -17.72 0.96
N TRP A 149 23.86 -17.80 -0.19
CA TRP A 149 25.11 -17.11 -0.49
C TRP A 149 24.95 -15.61 -0.78
N LEU A 150 23.79 -15.16 -1.27
CA LEU A 150 23.54 -13.74 -1.56
C LEU A 150 23.06 -12.98 -0.32
N CYS A 151 22.56 -13.71 0.67
CA CYS A 151 21.84 -13.18 1.82
C CYS A 151 22.28 -13.84 3.13
N SER A 152 23.60 -14.08 3.33
CA SER A 152 24.16 -14.76 4.52
C SER A 152 23.78 -14.15 5.87
N TYR A 153 23.21 -12.95 5.87
CA TYR A 153 22.72 -12.24 7.05
C TYR A 153 21.22 -12.43 7.33
N TYR A 154 20.44 -13.09 6.46
CA TYR A 154 18.99 -13.23 6.61
C TYR A 154 18.61 -14.65 7.00
N ILE A 155 18.10 -14.82 8.22
CA ILE A 155 17.81 -16.14 8.81
C ILE A 155 16.55 -16.78 8.21
N ASN A 156 15.67 -15.99 7.56
CA ASN A 156 14.43 -16.49 6.96
C ASN A 156 14.15 -15.80 5.61
N HIS A 157 14.28 -16.57 4.53
CA HIS A 157 14.24 -16.09 3.15
C HIS A 157 12.83 -16.15 2.56
N ARG A 158 11.98 -15.19 2.92
CA ARG A 158 10.68 -15.03 2.26
C ARG A 158 10.60 -13.67 1.60
N ALA A 159 10.22 -13.67 0.33
CA ALA A 159 10.01 -12.45 -0.40
C ALA A 159 8.77 -12.51 -1.26
N ILE A 160 8.23 -11.33 -1.53
CA ILE A 160 7.16 -11.12 -2.49
C ILE A 160 7.78 -10.44 -3.71
N ALA A 161 7.63 -11.05 -4.88
CA ALA A 161 8.06 -10.49 -6.14
C ALA A 161 6.95 -9.60 -6.72
N LEU A 162 7.28 -8.34 -6.99
CA LEU A 162 6.35 -7.33 -7.48
C LEU A 162 6.86 -6.67 -8.76
N GLU A 163 5.96 -5.96 -9.45
CA GLU A 163 6.27 -5.11 -10.59
C GLU A 163 7.46 -4.18 -10.30
N CYS A 164 8.42 -4.11 -11.23
CA CYS A 164 9.48 -3.10 -11.19
C CYS A 164 8.96 -1.74 -11.66
N ILE A 165 8.42 -0.94 -10.73
CA ILE A 165 8.00 0.44 -10.99
C ILE A 165 9.24 1.34 -11.07
N ARG A 166 9.27 2.27 -12.03
CA ARG A 166 10.40 3.18 -12.27
C ARG A 166 9.90 4.64 -12.31
N PRO A 167 10.74 5.63 -12.01
CA PRO A 167 10.39 7.05 -12.14
C PRO A 167 10.42 7.46 -13.63
N LYS A 168 9.53 6.86 -14.43
CA LYS A 168 9.41 7.05 -15.88
C LYS A 168 7.95 7.23 -16.23
N LEU A 169 7.67 7.99 -17.30
CA LEU A 169 6.31 8.20 -17.81
C LEU A 169 5.55 6.88 -18.04
N SER A 170 6.24 5.85 -18.54
CA SER A 170 5.67 4.52 -18.78
C SER A 170 5.15 3.79 -17.53
N SER A 171 5.64 4.18 -16.35
CA SER A 171 5.23 3.62 -15.05
C SER A 171 4.18 4.47 -14.36
N ARG A 172 3.84 5.65 -14.90
CA ARG A 172 2.78 6.50 -14.35
C ARG A 172 1.42 5.92 -14.70
N ARG A 173 0.53 5.87 -13.71
CA ARG A 173 -0.86 5.42 -13.88
C ARG A 173 -1.73 6.67 -13.82
N ILE A 174 -1.76 7.39 -14.93
CA ILE A 174 -2.57 8.60 -15.06
C ILE A 174 -4.01 8.16 -15.28
N LEU A 175 -4.89 8.49 -14.34
CA LEU A 175 -6.30 8.21 -14.50
C LEU A 175 -6.95 9.36 -15.27
N ALA A 176 -7.82 8.99 -16.22
CA ALA A 176 -8.74 9.97 -16.80
C ALA A 176 -9.63 10.54 -15.67
N ALA A 177 -9.98 11.82 -15.79
CA ALA A 177 -10.91 12.46 -14.86
C ALA A 177 -12.29 11.76 -14.92
N CYS A 178 -12.59 10.88 -13.96
CA CYS A 178 -13.95 10.38 -13.76
C CYS A 178 -14.80 11.44 -13.01
N PRO A 179 -15.97 11.83 -13.53
CA PRO A 179 -16.88 12.78 -12.83
C PRO A 179 -17.47 12.24 -11.51
N GLU A 180 -17.49 10.91 -11.34
CA GLU A 180 -18.29 10.22 -10.32
C GLU A 180 -17.74 10.31 -8.89
N ASN A 181 -16.48 10.72 -8.71
CA ASN A 181 -15.80 10.73 -7.41
C ASN A 181 -15.34 12.14 -7.00
N ASN A 182 -16.06 13.19 -7.38
CA ASN A 182 -15.82 14.50 -6.81
C ASN A 182 -16.12 14.43 -5.31
N HIS A 183 -15.08 14.56 -4.47
CA HIS A 183 -15.19 14.70 -3.01
C HIS A 183 -15.84 16.04 -2.59
N GLY A 184 -16.75 16.56 -3.40
CA GLY A 184 -17.26 17.91 -3.35
C GLY A 184 -16.18 18.96 -3.64
N ASP A 185 -16.62 20.21 -3.68
CA ASP A 185 -15.72 21.36 -3.76
C ASP A 185 -15.02 21.65 -2.42
N GLU A 186 -15.23 20.85 -1.37
CA GLU A 186 -14.70 21.13 -0.02
C GLU A 186 -13.17 21.19 0.00
N PHE A 187 -12.51 20.18 -0.55
CA PHE A 187 -11.04 20.16 -0.61
C PHE A 187 -10.51 21.27 -1.54
N LYS A 188 -11.16 21.49 -2.69
CA LYS A 188 -10.81 22.56 -3.63
C LYS A 188 -10.95 23.95 -2.98
N ASN A 189 -12.02 24.19 -2.24
CA ASN A 189 -12.26 25.43 -1.48
C ASN A 189 -11.21 25.62 -0.38
N LYS A 190 -10.84 24.54 0.32
CA LYS A 190 -9.78 24.55 1.33
C LYS A 190 -8.43 24.93 0.71
N LEU A 191 -8.10 24.42 -0.48
CA LEU A 191 -6.91 24.81 -1.24
C LEU A 191 -6.97 26.28 -1.66
N GLY A 192 -8.11 26.75 -2.19
CA GLY A 192 -8.32 28.15 -2.56
C GLY A 192 -8.13 29.11 -1.38
N GLY A 193 -8.48 28.67 -0.16
CA GLY A 193 -8.24 29.42 1.08
C GLY A 193 -6.77 29.69 1.42
N LEU A 194 -5.80 29.03 0.77
CA LEU A 194 -4.38 29.32 0.94
C LEU A 194 -3.97 30.66 0.31
N GLY A 195 -4.68 31.11 -0.73
CA GLY A 195 -4.45 32.39 -1.43
C GLY A 195 -3.11 32.54 -2.16
N THR A 196 -2.17 31.61 -2.00
CA THR A 196 -0.84 31.64 -2.62
C THR A 196 -0.73 30.80 -3.88
N LEU A 197 -1.69 29.92 -4.14
CA LEU A 197 -1.75 29.00 -5.28
C LEU A 197 -2.39 29.67 -6.51
N SER A 198 -1.90 29.32 -7.70
CA SER A 198 -2.60 29.60 -8.96
C SER A 198 -3.83 28.69 -9.10
N ASP A 199 -4.75 29.06 -10.00
CA ASP A 199 -5.91 28.22 -10.33
C ASP A 199 -5.46 26.83 -10.83
N PHE A 200 -4.38 26.79 -11.63
CA PHE A 200 -3.79 25.54 -12.10
C PHE A 200 -3.29 24.66 -10.95
N GLU A 201 -2.60 25.23 -9.97
CA GLU A 201 -2.12 24.48 -8.81
C GLU A 201 -3.26 23.94 -7.96
N VAL A 202 -4.31 24.74 -7.74
CA VAL A 202 -5.51 24.29 -7.04
C VAL A 202 -6.11 23.07 -7.75
N ASP A 203 -6.25 23.13 -9.07
CA ASP A 203 -6.76 22.00 -9.86
C ASP A 203 -5.82 20.79 -9.83
N TYR A 204 -4.51 21.00 -9.91
CA TYR A 204 -3.50 19.95 -9.80
C TYR A 204 -3.62 19.19 -8.47
N TYR A 205 -3.58 19.90 -7.33
CA TYR A 205 -3.65 19.27 -6.02
C TYR A 205 -5.01 18.63 -5.76
N ASN A 206 -6.11 19.23 -6.25
CA ASN A 206 -7.42 18.63 -6.16
C ASN A 206 -7.52 17.32 -6.98
N SER A 207 -6.93 17.31 -8.18
CA SER A 207 -6.83 16.09 -9.00
C SER A 207 -5.98 15.03 -8.31
N LEU A 208 -4.85 15.40 -7.73
CA LEU A 208 -3.97 14.50 -6.98
C LEU A 208 -4.69 13.87 -5.78
N PHE A 209 -5.39 14.67 -4.99
CA PHE A 209 -6.21 14.19 -3.88
C PHE A 209 -7.26 13.20 -4.35
N THR A 210 -8.03 13.56 -5.37
CA THR A 210 -9.08 12.71 -5.94
C THR A 210 -8.51 11.37 -6.42
N ASP A 211 -7.36 11.38 -7.09
CA ASP A 211 -6.69 10.17 -7.56
C ASP A 211 -6.27 9.25 -6.40
N ARG A 212 -5.63 9.79 -5.37
CA ARG A 212 -5.23 9.03 -4.17
C ARG A 212 -6.42 8.42 -3.45
N ILE A 213 -7.52 9.17 -3.29
CA ILE A 213 -8.71 8.64 -2.63
C ILE A 213 -9.35 7.53 -3.45
N ARG A 214 -9.38 7.60 -4.79
CA ARG A 214 -9.89 6.50 -5.63
C ARG A 214 -9.13 5.20 -5.41
N ARG A 215 -7.79 5.27 -5.37
CA ARG A 215 -6.94 4.09 -5.10
C ARG A 215 -7.26 3.51 -3.73
N LEU A 216 -7.40 4.37 -2.73
CA LEU A 216 -7.71 3.99 -1.36
C LEU A 216 -9.12 3.39 -1.21
N LEU A 217 -10.15 3.99 -1.80
CA LEU A 217 -11.53 3.47 -1.77
C LEU A 217 -11.66 2.16 -2.53
N THR A 218 -10.89 1.97 -3.59
CA THR A 218 -10.80 0.69 -4.29
C THR A 218 -10.26 -0.39 -3.35
N LEU A 219 -9.22 -0.08 -2.56
CA LEU A 219 -8.69 -0.97 -1.54
C LEU A 219 -9.76 -1.31 -0.47
N HIS A 220 -10.50 -0.31 0.02
CA HIS A 220 -11.60 -0.51 0.98
C HIS A 220 -12.76 -1.35 0.40
N GLY A 221 -13.08 -1.17 -0.88
CA GLY A 221 -14.08 -1.99 -1.59
C GLY A 221 -13.71 -3.48 -1.64
N LEU A 222 -12.42 -3.79 -1.55
CA LEU A 222 -11.91 -5.17 -1.43
C LEU A 222 -11.88 -5.67 0.03
N GLY A 223 -12.43 -4.92 0.98
CA GLY A 223 -12.38 -5.23 2.41
C GLY A 223 -10.96 -5.18 2.98
N ILE A 224 -10.08 -4.37 2.39
CA ILE A 224 -8.70 -4.21 2.82
C ILE A 224 -8.51 -2.81 3.40
N THR A 225 -7.87 -2.70 4.56
CA THR A 225 -7.40 -1.40 5.10
C THR A 225 -5.89 -1.32 4.95
N HIS A 226 -5.36 -0.15 4.61
CA HIS A 226 -3.91 -0.02 4.39
C HIS A 226 -3.12 0.01 5.71
N GLY A 227 -3.66 0.68 6.73
CA GLY A 227 -3.12 0.69 8.09
C GLY A 227 -2.03 1.71 8.40
N ASP A 228 -1.29 2.16 7.38
CA ASP A 228 -0.15 3.07 7.52
C ASP A 228 -0.04 4.01 6.33
N ILE A 229 -1.10 4.77 6.03
CA ILE A 229 -1.11 5.69 4.88
C ILE A 229 -0.08 6.81 5.06
N LYS A 230 0.86 6.90 4.11
CA LYS A 230 1.92 7.90 4.03
C LYS A 230 2.07 8.40 2.61
N ASP A 231 2.60 9.62 2.45
CA ASP A 231 2.87 10.18 1.13
C ASP A 231 3.84 9.33 0.31
N GLU A 232 4.85 8.74 0.97
CA GLU A 232 5.81 7.82 0.33
C GLU A 232 5.15 6.54 -0.22
N HIS A 233 3.94 6.17 0.20
CA HIS A 233 3.24 4.98 -0.29
C HIS A 233 2.48 5.20 -1.61
N PHE A 234 2.42 6.43 -2.11
CA PHE A 234 1.79 6.76 -3.40
C PHE A 234 2.79 7.03 -4.53
N ARG A 235 4.06 7.26 -4.19
CA ARG A 235 5.12 7.65 -5.13
C ARG A 235 6.44 6.98 -4.79
N LEU A 236 7.28 6.77 -5.79
CA LEU A 236 8.61 6.22 -5.57
C LEU A 236 9.51 7.24 -4.85
N PRO A 237 10.50 6.77 -4.07
CA PRO A 237 11.55 7.65 -3.54
C PRO A 237 12.18 8.46 -4.68
N ILE A 238 12.35 9.77 -4.47
CA ILE A 238 12.95 10.72 -5.43
C ILE A 238 12.03 11.07 -6.62
N ASP A 239 10.86 10.43 -6.77
CA ASP A 239 9.86 10.84 -7.76
C ASP A 239 8.89 11.88 -7.18
N PHE A 240 8.46 12.80 -8.04
CA PHE A 240 7.48 13.82 -7.68
C PHE A 240 6.04 13.32 -7.86
N PHE A 241 5.83 12.52 -8.91
CA PHE A 241 4.51 12.09 -9.34
C PHE A 241 4.10 10.78 -8.67
N ASP A 242 2.81 10.65 -8.41
CA ASP A 242 2.24 9.41 -7.94
C ASP A 242 2.34 8.32 -9.02
N THR A 243 2.61 7.09 -8.59
CA THR A 243 2.73 5.93 -9.47
C THR A 243 1.61 4.93 -9.17
N VAL A 244 1.69 4.27 -8.01
CA VAL A 244 0.69 3.32 -7.50
C VAL A 244 0.57 3.47 -5.98
N LEU A 245 -0.45 2.87 -5.36
CA LEU A 245 -0.51 2.68 -3.91
C LEU A 245 0.22 1.38 -3.55
N TYR A 246 1.24 1.44 -2.69
CA TYR A 246 2.06 0.29 -2.31
C TYR A 246 2.44 0.28 -0.82
N ASP A 247 3.12 -0.78 -0.39
CA ASP A 247 3.50 -1.09 1.00
C ASP A 247 2.33 -1.50 1.91
N PHE A 248 1.83 -2.72 1.68
CA PHE A 248 0.74 -3.30 2.44
C PHE A 248 1.19 -4.09 3.68
N SER A 249 2.40 -3.84 4.17
CA SER A 249 3.00 -4.58 5.29
C SER A 249 2.21 -4.46 6.61
N HIS A 250 1.48 -3.35 6.79
CA HIS A 250 0.62 -3.08 7.95
C HIS A 250 -0.88 -3.17 7.62
N SER A 251 -1.21 -3.68 6.44
CA SER A 251 -2.59 -3.81 6.00
C SER A 251 -3.36 -4.85 6.82
N TYR A 252 -4.68 -4.74 6.78
CA TYR A 252 -5.58 -5.79 7.23
C TYR A 252 -6.50 -6.15 6.08
N THR A 253 -6.49 -7.44 5.71
CA THR A 253 -7.46 -8.00 4.77
C THR A 253 -8.58 -8.65 5.57
N PHE A 254 -9.83 -8.29 5.29
CA PHE A 254 -10.99 -8.80 6.00
C PHE A 254 -11.01 -10.34 6.05
N SER A 255 -11.34 -10.84 7.24
CA SER A 255 -11.67 -12.23 7.56
C SER A 255 -12.90 -12.20 8.48
N PRO A 256 -13.81 -13.19 8.40
CA PRO A 256 -14.97 -13.26 9.30
C PRO A 256 -14.58 -13.48 10.77
N VAL A 257 -13.35 -13.94 11.04
CA VAL A 257 -12.83 -14.08 12.40
C VAL A 257 -12.42 -12.71 12.94
N THR A 258 -12.89 -12.38 14.15
CA THR A 258 -12.52 -11.13 14.83
C THR A 258 -11.00 -11.02 14.96
N PRO A 259 -10.39 -9.96 14.39
CA PRO A 259 -8.95 -9.77 14.45
C PRO A 259 -8.50 -9.29 15.84
N TYR A 260 -7.27 -9.64 16.19
CA TYR A 260 -6.54 -9.14 17.34
C TYR A 260 -6.32 -7.62 17.22
N LEU A 261 -5.63 -7.20 16.16
CA LEU A 261 -5.34 -5.80 15.86
C LEU A 261 -5.35 -5.55 14.35
N PRO A 262 -6.51 -5.24 13.74
CA PRO A 262 -6.54 -4.84 12.34
C PRO A 262 -5.67 -3.59 12.17
N SER A 263 -4.63 -3.72 11.35
CA SER A 263 -3.62 -2.66 11.15
C SER A 263 -3.04 -2.10 12.45
N PHE A 264 -2.73 -2.99 13.41
CA PHE A 264 -2.13 -2.64 14.72
C PHE A 264 -3.00 -1.72 15.60
N ARG A 265 -4.32 -1.70 15.37
CA ARG A 265 -5.29 -0.88 16.11
C ARG A 265 -6.46 -1.72 16.59
N GLN A 266 -7.24 -1.19 17.53
CA GLN A 266 -8.46 -1.86 17.97
C GLN A 266 -9.44 -2.05 16.79
N PRO A 267 -10.15 -3.19 16.73
CA PRO A 267 -11.20 -3.43 15.74
C PRO A 267 -12.24 -2.32 15.72
N ARG A 268 -12.53 -1.81 14.53
CA ARG A 268 -13.52 -0.75 14.26
C ARG A 268 -14.17 -0.99 12.90
N PRO A 269 -15.36 -0.44 12.66
CA PRO A 269 -15.98 -0.45 11.34
C PRO A 269 -15.08 0.11 10.24
N LEU A 270 -15.14 -0.49 9.05
CA LEU A 270 -14.41 -0.06 7.86
C LEU A 270 -14.71 1.40 7.52
N LYS A 271 -15.96 1.86 7.70
CA LYS A 271 -16.33 3.28 7.52
C LYS A 271 -15.47 4.23 8.36
N ASN A 272 -15.21 3.88 9.62
CA ASN A 272 -14.41 4.71 10.52
C ASN A 272 -12.92 4.67 10.16
N ILE A 273 -12.42 3.50 9.75
CA ILE A 273 -11.04 3.35 9.27
C ILE A 273 -10.85 4.13 7.97
N SER A 274 -11.78 3.99 7.03
CA SER A 274 -11.79 4.66 5.74
C SER A 274 -11.78 6.17 5.90
N LYS A 275 -12.68 6.74 6.71
CA LYS A 275 -12.68 8.19 7.01
C LYS A 275 -11.33 8.68 7.54
N ARG A 276 -10.70 7.92 8.44
CA ARG A 276 -9.39 8.28 8.98
C ARG A 276 -8.30 8.23 7.92
N GLU A 277 -8.27 7.18 7.10
CA GLU A 277 -7.28 7.06 6.03
C GLU A 277 -7.46 8.14 4.96
N GLN A 278 -8.70 8.49 4.60
CA GLN A 278 -9.01 9.61 3.71
C GLN A 278 -8.53 10.96 4.28
N ALA A 279 -8.77 11.21 5.57
CA ALA A 279 -8.27 12.43 6.23
C ALA A 279 -6.73 12.51 6.26
N MET A 280 -6.04 11.37 6.36
CA MET A 280 -4.57 11.33 6.23
C MET A 280 -4.11 11.69 4.82
N VAL A 281 -4.79 11.19 3.78
CA VAL A 281 -4.51 11.56 2.38
C VAL A 281 -4.75 13.05 2.16
N GLU A 282 -5.87 13.58 2.66
CA GLU A 282 -6.22 15.00 2.58
C GLU A 282 -5.12 15.87 3.20
N LEU A 283 -4.69 15.55 4.43
CA LEU A 283 -3.63 16.27 5.12
C LEU A 283 -2.32 16.24 4.34
N GLN A 284 -1.95 15.08 3.79
CA GLN A 284 -0.71 14.93 3.00
C GLN A 284 -0.72 15.82 1.76
N VAL A 285 -1.80 15.78 0.97
CA VAL A 285 -1.90 16.59 -0.25
C VAL A 285 -1.99 18.08 0.09
N PHE A 286 -2.70 18.44 1.17
CA PHE A 286 -2.77 19.82 1.64
C PHE A 286 -1.40 20.36 2.07
N GLU A 287 -0.60 19.58 2.81
CA GLU A 287 0.76 20.00 3.19
C GLU A 287 1.68 20.16 1.97
N ARG A 288 1.56 19.30 0.95
CA ARG A 288 2.28 19.50 -0.33
C ARG A 288 1.90 20.83 -0.99
N ALA A 289 0.61 21.15 -1.02
CA ALA A 289 0.12 22.40 -1.59
C ALA A 289 0.63 23.62 -0.81
N LYS A 290 0.55 23.57 0.52
CA LYS A 290 1.06 24.62 1.40
C LYS A 290 2.56 24.85 1.24
N ASN A 291 3.33 23.79 1.01
CA ASN A 291 4.77 23.87 0.79
C ASN A 291 5.15 24.25 -0.65
N LEU A 292 4.17 24.49 -1.53
CA LEU A 292 4.39 24.82 -2.95
C LEU A 292 5.21 23.76 -3.69
N ASP A 293 5.05 22.48 -3.31
CA ASP A 293 5.76 21.32 -3.82
C ASP A 293 5.87 21.30 -5.36
N LEU A 294 4.77 21.62 -6.06
CA LEU A 294 4.72 21.67 -7.52
C LEU A 294 5.63 22.75 -8.11
N ARG A 295 5.62 23.96 -7.55
CA ARG A 295 6.50 25.05 -8.01
C ARG A 295 7.95 24.68 -7.81
N ASP A 296 8.29 24.16 -6.64
CA ASP A 296 9.66 23.74 -6.33
C ASP A 296 10.11 22.61 -7.24
N HIS A 297 9.23 21.65 -7.56
CA HIS A 297 9.52 20.63 -8.54
C HIS A 297 9.77 21.20 -9.94
N LEU A 298 8.93 22.13 -10.42
CA LEU A 298 9.07 22.74 -11.74
C LEU A 298 10.34 23.60 -11.85
N VAL A 299 10.68 24.37 -10.81
CA VAL A 299 11.95 25.12 -10.73
C VAL A 299 13.14 24.17 -10.84
N ASN A 300 13.15 23.09 -10.06
CA ASN A 300 14.24 22.11 -10.07
C ASN A 300 14.33 21.35 -11.41
N ALA A 301 13.20 21.02 -12.02
CA ALA A 301 13.15 20.25 -13.27
C ALA A 301 13.53 21.08 -14.51
N THR A 302 13.20 22.38 -14.52
CA THR A 302 13.43 23.26 -15.68
C THR A 302 14.68 24.13 -15.54
N GLY A 303 15.17 24.34 -14.31
CA GLY A 303 16.20 25.32 -14.00
C GLY A 303 15.74 26.78 -14.08
N ALA A 304 14.43 27.02 -14.26
CA ALA A 304 13.86 28.37 -14.33
C ALA A 304 13.77 29.00 -12.94
N THR A 305 13.75 30.34 -12.89
CA THR A 305 13.56 31.07 -11.63
C THR A 305 12.10 31.02 -11.17
N GLN A 306 11.87 31.11 -9.86
CA GLN A 306 10.51 31.10 -9.29
C GLN A 306 9.54 32.12 -9.92
N PRO A 307 9.93 33.37 -10.22
CA PRO A 307 9.04 34.33 -10.89
C PRO A 307 8.56 33.83 -12.26
N VAL A 308 9.46 33.25 -13.05
CA VAL A 308 9.14 32.73 -14.39
C VAL A 308 8.13 31.57 -14.31
N ILE A 309 8.30 30.67 -13.33
CA ILE A 309 7.34 29.59 -13.08
C ILE A 309 5.99 30.14 -12.60
N LYS A 310 6.01 31.13 -11.70
CA LYS A 310 4.78 31.74 -11.19
C LYS A 310 3.98 32.45 -12.28
N ASP A 311 4.65 33.12 -13.22
CA ASP A 311 3.98 33.79 -14.34
C ASP A 311 3.41 32.80 -15.37
N ALA A 312 3.92 31.56 -15.39
CA ALA A 312 3.49 30.51 -16.31
C ALA A 312 2.36 29.60 -15.78
N LEU A 313 2.04 29.69 -14.47
CA LEU A 313 1.01 28.90 -13.78
C LEU A 313 -0.25 29.72 -13.53
#